data_AF-A0A6A6IXG5-F1
#
_entry.id   AF-A0A6A6IXG5-F1
#
_cell.length_a   1.000
_cell.length_b   1.000
_cell.length_c   1.000
_cell.angle_alpha   90.00
_cell.angle_beta   90.00
_cell.angle_gamma   90.00
#
_symmetry.space_group_name_H-M   'P 1'
#
loop_
_entity.id
_entity.type
_entity.pdbx_description
1 polymer ?
#
loop_
_entity_poly.entity_id
_entity_poly.type
_entity_poly.pdbx_seq_one_letter_code
_entity_poly.pdbx_strand_id
1 'polypeptide(L)'
;MDDLARIKQVLEEDPSLRWGFVIYRCTYGNDKAWDRFMKRLNKRTRLNLEEEGAGHLFERIDWCVQDDVRLSKASASDVRRRFRRWIKEGGEKDYWNGTARFMACVMVDKLDLQSVLKGPPPQELDTFGVGSVTLVSLNRKQGETLVGLSYLVPRVYSLLEDPGWENFAVEEGEVATP
;
A
#
# COMPACT_ATOMS: atom_id res chain seq x y z
N MET A 1 2.50 -11.59 16.24
CA MET A 1 1.55 -11.02 17.23
C MET A 1 2.17 -9.86 18.03
N ASP A 2 3.50 -9.66 18.03
CA ASP A 2 4.20 -8.60 18.78
C ASP A 2 4.47 -7.30 17.98
N ASP A 3 4.32 -7.33 16.66
CA ASP A 3 4.73 -6.23 15.79
C ASP A 3 3.78 -5.03 15.80
N LEU A 4 2.46 -5.19 15.96
CA LEU A 4 1.55 -4.03 16.13
C LEU A 4 1.79 -3.28 17.44
N ALA A 5 2.14 -4.00 18.51
CA ALA A 5 2.52 -3.38 19.78
C ALA A 5 3.81 -2.56 19.61
N ARG A 6 4.79 -3.11 18.89
CA ARG A 6 6.02 -2.40 18.53
C ARG A 6 5.74 -1.19 17.64
N ILE A 7 4.89 -1.31 16.62
CA ILE A 7 4.48 -0.20 15.74
C ILE A 7 3.84 0.90 16.58
N LYS A 8 2.92 0.55 17.48
CA LYS A 8 2.27 1.48 18.40
C LYS A 8 3.31 2.24 19.22
N GLN A 9 4.21 1.52 19.90
CA GLN A 9 5.22 2.12 20.77
C GLN A 9 6.10 3.11 19.99
N VAL A 10 6.62 2.72 18.82
CA VAL A 10 7.45 3.60 17.98
C VAL A 10 6.69 4.87 17.56
N LEU A 11 5.42 4.71 17.17
CA LEU A 11 4.58 5.83 16.76
C LEU A 11 4.20 6.75 17.95
N GLU A 12 4.15 6.24 19.17
CA GLU A 12 3.91 7.03 20.40
C GLU A 12 5.18 7.76 20.86
N GLU A 13 6.34 7.12 20.77
CA GLU A 13 7.65 7.70 21.09
C GLU A 13 8.02 8.83 20.12
N ASP A 14 7.65 8.68 18.84
CA ASP A 14 7.85 9.72 17.83
C ASP A 14 6.56 9.99 17.03
N PRO A 15 5.76 10.99 17.47
CA PRO A 15 4.54 11.40 16.79
C PRO A 15 4.74 11.96 15.38
N SER A 16 5.98 12.31 15.00
CA SER A 16 6.28 12.86 13.67
C SER A 16 6.33 11.78 12.59
N LEU A 17 6.59 10.53 12.98
CA LEU A 17 6.63 9.37 12.07
C LEU A 17 5.29 9.14 11.38
N ARG A 18 5.38 8.82 10.09
CA ARG A 18 4.24 8.49 9.23
C ARG A 18 4.20 6.99 8.96
N TRP A 19 3.00 6.40 9.01
CA TRP A 19 2.80 4.97 8.83
C TRP A 19 1.80 4.70 7.70
N GLY A 20 2.08 3.75 6.81
CA GLY A 20 1.29 3.53 5.59
C GLY A 20 2.15 3.18 4.38
N PHE A 21 1.63 3.46 3.19
CA PHE A 21 2.34 3.37 1.91
C PHE A 21 2.39 4.75 1.25
N VAL A 22 3.33 4.93 0.31
CA VAL A 22 3.23 6.00 -0.68
C VAL A 22 2.39 5.50 -1.85
N ILE A 23 1.29 6.18 -2.16
CA ILE A 23 0.39 5.81 -3.27
C ILE A 23 0.61 6.75 -4.46
N TYR A 24 0.90 6.18 -5.63
CA TYR A 24 0.99 6.90 -6.90
C TYR A 24 -0.31 6.74 -7.70
N ARG A 25 -1.07 7.82 -7.77
CA ARG A 25 -2.26 7.88 -8.62
C ARG A 25 -1.84 8.02 -10.08
N CYS A 26 -2.15 7.02 -10.90
CA CYS A 26 -1.76 6.99 -12.32
C CYS A 26 -2.97 7.09 -13.26
N THR A 27 -4.15 7.38 -12.71
CA THR A 27 -5.42 7.49 -13.44
C THR A 27 -6.22 8.74 -13.04
N TYR A 28 -6.69 9.47 -14.06
CA TYR A 28 -7.23 10.84 -13.92
C TYR A 28 -8.59 11.04 -14.61
N GLY A 29 -9.18 9.97 -15.15
CA GLY A 29 -10.42 10.07 -15.93
C GLY A 29 -11.69 10.18 -15.10
N ASN A 30 -11.65 9.92 -13.79
CA ASN A 30 -12.84 9.88 -12.93
C ASN A 30 -12.49 10.07 -11.44
N ASP A 31 -12.54 11.31 -10.95
CA ASP A 31 -12.28 11.62 -9.54
C ASP A 31 -13.28 10.96 -8.58
N LYS A 32 -14.56 10.87 -8.97
CA LYS A 32 -15.56 10.18 -8.14
C LYS A 32 -15.25 8.69 -7.97
N ALA A 33 -14.66 8.05 -8.98
CA ALA A 33 -14.20 6.67 -8.88
C ALA A 33 -12.98 6.57 -7.96
N TRP A 34 -12.02 7.51 -8.10
CA TRP A 34 -10.88 7.62 -7.19
C TRP A 34 -11.28 7.78 -5.73
N ASP A 35 -12.24 8.67 -5.43
CA ASP A 35 -12.77 8.87 -4.08
C ASP A 35 -13.38 7.58 -3.51
N ARG A 36 -14.12 6.82 -4.34
CA ARG A 36 -14.68 5.53 -3.92
C ARG A 36 -13.58 4.50 -3.66
N PHE A 37 -12.52 4.49 -4.46
CA PHE A 37 -11.36 3.63 -4.23
C PHE A 37 -10.69 3.95 -2.89
N MET A 38 -10.38 5.23 -2.63
CA MET A 38 -9.77 5.65 -1.36
C MET A 38 -10.67 5.32 -0.17
N LYS A 39 -12.01 5.43 -0.32
CA LYS A 39 -12.96 4.99 0.72
C LYS A 39 -12.91 3.47 0.96
N ARG A 40 -12.81 2.66 -0.10
CA ARG A 40 -12.70 1.19 0.03
C ARG A 40 -11.39 0.80 0.72
N LEU A 41 -10.26 1.36 0.28
CA LEU A 41 -8.95 1.14 0.89
C LEU A 41 -8.99 1.47 2.39
N ASN A 42 -9.38 2.70 2.73
CA ASN A 42 -9.44 3.14 4.13
C ASN A 42 -10.36 2.24 4.98
N LYS A 43 -11.55 1.89 4.46
CA LYS A 43 -12.49 1.06 5.22
C LYS A 43 -11.94 -0.34 5.46
N ARG A 44 -11.32 -0.99 4.45
CA ARG A 44 -10.74 -2.33 4.59
C ARG A 44 -9.52 -2.33 5.50
N THR A 45 -8.61 -1.36 5.36
CA THR A 45 -7.46 -1.20 6.28
C THR A 45 -7.92 -1.02 7.71
N ARG A 46 -8.94 -0.18 7.96
CA ARG A 46 -9.51 -0.01 9.30
C ARG A 46 -10.07 -1.30 9.87
N LEU A 47 -10.85 -2.04 9.08
CA LEU A 47 -11.42 -3.32 9.52
C LEU A 47 -10.33 -4.34 9.87
N ASN A 48 -9.27 -4.47 9.06
CA ASN A 48 -8.15 -5.36 9.38
C ASN A 48 -7.51 -5.00 10.73
N LEU A 49 -7.27 -3.70 10.98
CA LEU A 49 -6.71 -3.25 12.25
C LEU A 49 -7.67 -3.47 13.42
N GLU A 50 -8.97 -3.27 13.24
CA GLU A 50 -9.99 -3.54 14.26
C GLU A 50 -10.10 -5.03 14.61
N GLU A 51 -10.06 -5.91 13.60
CA GLU A 51 -10.05 -7.37 13.76
C GLU A 51 -8.82 -7.87 14.54
N GLU A 52 -7.68 -7.19 14.41
CA GLU A 52 -6.44 -7.47 15.15
C GLU A 52 -6.34 -6.73 16.50
N GLY A 53 -7.40 -6.02 16.94
CA GLY A 53 -7.42 -5.27 18.19
C GLY A 53 -6.58 -3.98 18.19
N ALA A 54 -6.11 -3.54 17.02
CA ALA A 54 -5.27 -2.36 16.81
C ALA A 54 -5.96 -1.24 16.02
N GLY A 55 -7.30 -1.19 16.04
CA GLY A 55 -8.08 -0.18 15.30
C GLY A 55 -7.68 1.28 15.57
N HIS A 56 -7.16 1.58 16.77
CA HIS A 56 -6.64 2.90 17.13
C HIS A 56 -5.45 3.35 16.25
N LEU A 57 -4.66 2.42 15.70
CA LEU A 57 -3.56 2.74 14.80
C LEU A 57 -4.04 3.25 13.43
N PHE A 58 -5.32 3.05 13.08
CA PHE A 58 -5.87 3.59 11.84
C PHE A 58 -5.76 5.12 11.78
N GLU A 59 -5.87 5.80 12.91
CA GLU A 59 -5.72 7.27 12.98
C GLU A 59 -4.30 7.75 12.67
N ARG A 60 -3.32 6.82 12.69
CA ARG A 60 -1.92 7.09 12.35
C ARG A 60 -1.58 6.77 10.90
N ILE A 61 -2.53 6.24 10.13
CA ILE A 61 -2.34 5.94 8.71
C ILE A 61 -2.23 7.24 7.90
N ASP A 62 -1.21 7.28 7.07
CA ASP A 62 -1.02 8.28 6.03
C ASP A 62 -0.70 7.57 4.72
N TRP A 63 -1.42 7.87 3.65
CA TRP A 63 -1.22 7.22 2.35
C TRP A 63 -0.27 8.00 1.42
N CYS A 64 0.23 9.16 1.84
CA CYS A 64 1.18 10.01 1.11
C CYS A 64 0.90 10.02 -0.40
N VAL A 65 -0.36 10.32 -0.76
CA VAL A 65 -0.84 10.19 -2.14
C VAL A 65 -0.12 11.19 -3.04
N GLN A 66 0.66 10.67 -3.98
CA GLN A 66 1.30 11.43 -5.04
C GLN A 66 0.29 11.65 -6.16
N ASP A 67 -0.37 12.81 -6.14
CA ASP A 67 -1.36 13.21 -7.14
C ASP A 67 -0.79 14.27 -8.10
N ASP A 68 -0.28 13.81 -9.24
CA ASP A 68 0.31 14.64 -10.29
C ASP A 68 -0.12 14.11 -11.65
N VAL A 69 -0.86 14.91 -12.43
CA VAL A 69 -1.38 14.51 -13.76
C VAL A 69 -0.31 13.97 -14.71
N ARG A 70 0.96 14.32 -14.52
CA ARG A 70 2.11 13.77 -15.28
C ARG A 70 2.37 12.28 -15.00
N LEU A 71 1.69 11.70 -14.01
CA LEU A 71 1.66 10.26 -13.71
C LEU A 71 0.60 9.52 -14.53
N SER A 72 -0.23 10.22 -15.31
CA SER A 72 -1.23 9.57 -16.16
C SER A 72 -0.56 8.52 -17.05
N LYS A 73 -1.00 7.26 -16.91
CA LYS A 73 -0.46 6.10 -17.66
C LYS A 73 1.04 5.84 -17.42
N ALA A 74 1.59 6.29 -16.29
CA ALA A 74 2.95 5.92 -15.90
C ALA A 74 3.09 4.40 -15.79
N SER A 75 4.22 3.85 -16.22
CA SER A 75 4.54 2.43 -15.99
C SER A 75 5.03 2.18 -14.57
N ALA A 76 5.03 0.93 -14.11
CA ALA A 76 5.64 0.55 -12.83
C ALA A 76 7.13 0.97 -12.74
N SER A 77 7.86 0.95 -13.86
CA SER A 77 9.24 1.46 -13.94
C SER A 77 9.33 2.97 -13.71
N ASP A 78 8.39 3.74 -14.26
CA ASP A 78 8.32 5.19 -14.05
C ASP A 78 7.96 5.54 -12.61
N VAL A 79 6.98 4.84 -12.04
CA VAL A 79 6.58 4.96 -10.63
C VAL A 79 7.74 4.61 -9.72
N ARG A 80 8.43 3.49 -9.95
CA ARG A 80 9.63 3.10 -9.19
C ARG A 80 10.71 4.17 -9.23
N ARG A 81 10.95 4.77 -10.40
CA ARG A 81 11.93 5.86 -10.55
C ARG A 81 11.53 7.10 -9.75
N ARG A 82 10.25 7.46 -9.75
CA ARG A 82 9.74 8.57 -8.92
C ARG A 82 9.85 8.25 -7.43
N PHE A 83 9.50 7.03 -7.04
CA PHE A 83 9.60 6.59 -5.65
C PHE A 83 11.04 6.63 -5.15
N ARG A 84 12.02 6.11 -5.91
CA ARG A 84 13.44 6.22 -5.56
C ARG A 84 13.90 7.67 -5.39
N ARG A 85 13.38 8.58 -6.22
CA ARG A 85 13.68 10.02 -6.10
C ARG A 85 13.07 10.59 -4.82
N TRP A 86 11.78 10.31 -4.55
CA TRP A 86 11.08 10.73 -3.34
C TRP A 86 11.84 10.28 -2.08
N ILE A 87 12.33 9.03 -2.04
CA ILE A 87 13.19 8.54 -0.95
C ILE A 87 14.49 9.35 -0.83
N LYS A 88 15.21 9.53 -1.95
CA LYS A 88 16.53 10.21 -1.97
C LYS A 88 16.45 11.68 -1.57
N GLU A 89 15.37 12.35 -1.94
CA GLU A 89 15.14 13.77 -1.65
C GLU A 89 14.62 14.01 -0.23
N GLY A 90 14.51 12.95 0.59
CA GLY A 90 13.99 13.06 1.95
C GLY A 90 12.52 13.42 1.94
N GLY A 91 11.73 12.71 1.12
CA GLY A 91 10.29 12.93 0.91
C GLY A 91 9.50 13.06 2.21
N GLU A 92 10.01 12.49 3.31
CA GLU A 92 9.65 12.80 4.69
C GLU A 92 10.91 13.04 5.53
N LYS A 93 10.84 14.00 6.47
CA LYS A 93 11.94 14.30 7.41
C LYS A 93 12.09 13.22 8.49
N ASP A 94 11.00 12.51 8.78
CA ASP A 94 10.87 11.61 9.93
C ASP A 94 10.92 10.15 9.41
N TYR A 95 12.12 9.77 8.98
CA TYR A 95 12.41 8.51 8.27
C TYR A 95 12.35 7.30 9.20
N TRP A 96 11.23 6.56 9.15
CA TRP A 96 11.14 5.26 9.79
C TRP A 96 11.71 4.13 8.91
N ASN A 97 13.03 3.94 9.01
CA ASN A 97 13.77 2.96 8.21
C ASN A 97 13.18 1.54 8.31
N GLY A 98 13.15 0.82 7.18
CA GLY A 98 12.76 -0.58 7.11
C GLY A 98 11.26 -0.86 7.20
N THR A 99 10.40 0.16 7.08
CA THR A 99 8.95 -0.03 6.96
C THR A 99 8.49 -0.16 5.51
N ALA A 100 7.29 -0.70 5.33
CA ALA A 100 6.67 -0.88 4.02
C ALA A 100 6.67 0.43 3.18
N ARG A 101 6.43 1.59 3.83
CA ARG A 101 6.46 2.94 3.23
C ARG A 101 7.73 3.23 2.43
N PHE A 102 8.88 2.73 2.89
CA PHE A 102 10.18 3.01 2.28
C PHE A 102 10.75 1.80 1.51
N MET A 103 10.07 0.65 1.53
CA MET A 103 10.47 -0.56 0.80
C MET A 103 9.71 -0.74 -0.52
N ALA A 104 8.44 -0.33 -0.56
CA ALA A 104 7.60 -0.41 -1.75
C ALA A 104 6.57 0.73 -1.77
N CYS A 105 6.00 0.96 -2.95
CA CYS A 105 4.92 1.93 -3.13
C CYS A 105 3.76 1.28 -3.86
N VAL A 106 2.57 1.86 -3.73
CA VAL A 106 1.37 1.39 -4.42
C VAL A 106 1.19 2.20 -5.68
N MET A 107 1.10 1.53 -6.82
CA MET A 107 0.68 2.13 -8.08
C MET A 107 -0.82 1.85 -8.26
N VAL A 108 -1.59 2.87 -8.63
CA VAL A 108 -3.00 2.72 -8.95
C VAL A 108 -3.27 3.31 -10.32
N ASP A 109 -3.31 2.45 -11.32
CA ASP A 109 -3.70 2.80 -12.67
C ASP A 109 -5.21 2.63 -12.90
N LYS A 110 -5.64 2.63 -14.17
CA LYS A 110 -7.06 2.46 -14.51
C LYS A 110 -7.57 1.06 -14.20
N LEU A 111 -6.76 0.02 -14.42
CA LEU A 111 -7.13 -1.37 -14.17
C LEU A 111 -7.22 -1.65 -12.67
N ASP A 112 -6.24 -1.20 -11.89
CA ASP A 112 -6.26 -1.30 -10.42
C ASP A 112 -7.50 -0.62 -9.83
N LEU A 113 -7.80 0.61 -10.29
CA LEU A 113 -8.97 1.35 -9.85
C LEU A 113 -10.27 0.59 -10.15
N GLN A 114 -10.36 0.00 -11.35
CA GLN A 114 -11.56 -0.71 -11.79
C GLN A 114 -11.72 -2.06 -11.09
N SER A 115 -10.64 -2.81 -10.89
CA SER A 115 -10.67 -4.11 -10.20
C SER A 115 -11.18 -3.91 -8.77
N VAL A 116 -10.63 -2.95 -8.03
CA VAL A 116 -11.03 -2.64 -6.65
C VAL A 116 -12.48 -2.21 -6.54
N LEU A 117 -13.01 -1.47 -7.52
CA LEU A 117 -14.42 -1.05 -7.52
C LEU A 117 -15.39 -2.16 -7.96
N LYS A 118 -14.92 -3.14 -8.73
CA LYS A 118 -15.69 -4.32 -9.15
C LYS A 118 -15.67 -5.43 -8.10
N GLY A 119 -14.60 -5.52 -7.31
CA GLY A 119 -14.47 -6.45 -6.20
C GLY A 119 -15.55 -6.28 -5.13
N PRO A 120 -15.60 -7.20 -4.16
CA PRO A 120 -16.57 -7.16 -3.07
C PRO A 120 -16.50 -5.85 -2.28
N PRO A 121 -17.58 -5.49 -1.56
CA PRO A 121 -17.55 -4.32 -0.68
C PRO A 121 -16.50 -4.50 0.42
N PRO A 122 -15.92 -3.42 0.96
CA PRO A 122 -14.79 -3.50 1.90
C PRO A 122 -15.13 -4.21 3.23
N GLN A 123 -16.41 -4.40 3.55
CA GLN A 123 -16.87 -5.18 4.70
C GLN A 123 -16.60 -6.67 4.56
N GLU A 124 -16.55 -7.17 3.32
CA GLU A 124 -16.28 -8.57 3.01
C GLU A 124 -14.79 -8.73 2.73
N LEU A 125 -14.19 -9.78 3.30
CA LEU A 125 -12.80 -10.12 2.99
C LEU A 125 -12.74 -10.68 1.56
N ASP A 126 -12.03 -9.99 0.69
CA ASP A 126 -11.80 -10.44 -0.69
C ASP A 126 -10.72 -11.52 -0.75
N THR A 127 -11.08 -12.75 -0.37
CA THR A 127 -10.15 -13.88 -0.26
C THR A 127 -9.45 -14.22 -1.57
N PHE A 128 -10.05 -13.86 -2.71
CA PHE A 128 -9.52 -14.17 -4.04
C PHE A 128 -8.78 -12.99 -4.68
N GLY A 129 -8.70 -11.83 -4.00
CA GLY A 129 -8.03 -10.65 -4.52
C GLY A 129 -8.65 -10.10 -5.81
N VAL A 130 -9.97 -10.20 -5.97
CA VAL A 130 -10.70 -9.65 -7.14
C VAL A 130 -10.44 -8.16 -7.30
N GLY A 131 -10.45 -7.42 -6.19
CA GLY A 131 -9.97 -6.07 -6.10
C GLY A 131 -8.51 -6.05 -5.69
N SER A 132 -7.64 -5.68 -6.64
CA SER A 132 -6.19 -5.69 -6.44
C SER A 132 -5.55 -4.38 -6.88
N VAL A 133 -4.37 -4.11 -6.33
CA VAL A 133 -3.51 -2.98 -6.71
C VAL A 133 -2.13 -3.48 -7.05
N THR A 134 -1.38 -2.70 -7.82
CA THR A 134 0.01 -3.00 -8.12
C THR A 134 0.93 -2.49 -7.02
N LEU A 135 1.62 -3.40 -6.32
CA LEU A 135 2.70 -3.05 -5.40
C LEU A 135 4.03 -3.05 -6.15
N VAL A 136 4.80 -1.97 -6.04
CA VAL A 136 6.05 -1.76 -6.77
C VAL A 136 7.20 -1.71 -5.78
N SER A 137 8.11 -2.69 -5.85
CA SER A 137 9.31 -2.71 -5.01
C SER A 137 10.24 -1.55 -5.36
N LEU A 138 10.86 -0.96 -4.33
CA LEU A 138 11.97 -0.03 -4.49
C LEU A 138 13.14 -0.69 -5.24
N ASN A 139 13.37 -1.99 -5.01
CA ASN A 139 14.45 -2.75 -5.62
C ASN A 139 14.05 -3.18 -7.04
N ARG A 140 14.82 -2.72 -8.04
CA ARG A 140 14.55 -3.04 -9.46
C ARG A 140 14.63 -4.54 -9.75
N LYS A 141 15.41 -5.31 -8.99
CA LYS A 141 15.52 -6.76 -9.19
C LYS A 141 14.28 -7.53 -8.73
N GLN A 142 13.48 -6.94 -7.84
CA GLN A 142 12.29 -7.54 -7.26
C GLN A 142 11.03 -7.31 -8.12
N GLY A 143 10.97 -6.21 -8.88
CA GLY A 143 9.87 -5.94 -9.79
C GLY A 143 8.62 -5.40 -9.08
N GLU A 144 7.45 -5.80 -9.58
CA GLU A 144 6.12 -5.41 -9.10
C GLU A 144 5.22 -6.65 -9.08
N THR A 145 4.17 -6.61 -8.26
CA THR A 145 3.21 -7.72 -8.13
C THR A 145 1.82 -7.17 -7.82
N LEU A 146 0.77 -7.91 -8.19
CA LEU A 146 -0.59 -7.56 -7.82
C LEU A 146 -0.87 -8.04 -6.40
N VAL A 147 -1.54 -7.21 -5.62
CA VAL A 147 -1.87 -7.49 -4.22
C VAL A 147 -3.34 -7.23 -4.01
N GLY A 148 -4.05 -8.20 -3.44
CA GLY A 148 -5.45 -8.01 -3.07
C GLY A 148 -5.58 -6.87 -2.06
N LEU A 149 -6.54 -5.96 -2.27
CA LEU A 149 -6.71 -4.77 -1.43
C LEU A 149 -6.94 -5.16 0.05
N SER A 150 -7.60 -6.29 0.28
CA SER A 150 -7.84 -6.86 1.60
C SER A 150 -6.56 -7.22 2.36
N TYR A 151 -5.47 -7.46 1.63
CA TYR A 151 -4.17 -7.87 2.16
C TYR A 151 -3.13 -6.74 2.11
N LEU A 152 -3.51 -5.57 1.58
CA LEU A 152 -2.66 -4.39 1.56
C LEU A 152 -2.65 -3.73 2.94
N VAL A 153 -1.84 -4.27 3.83
CA VAL A 153 -1.60 -3.72 5.17
C VAL A 153 -0.20 -3.10 5.26
N PRO A 154 -0.01 -1.94 5.92
CA PRO A 154 1.30 -1.28 6.05
C PRO A 154 2.37 -2.07 6.83
N ARG A 155 2.00 -3.25 7.35
CA ARG A 155 2.85 -4.23 8.02
C ARG A 155 3.07 -5.51 7.20
N VAL A 156 2.72 -5.52 5.91
CA VAL A 156 2.74 -6.74 5.07
C VAL A 156 4.10 -7.45 5.09
N TYR A 157 5.21 -6.71 5.11
CA TYR A 157 6.56 -7.29 5.22
C TYR A 157 6.89 -7.87 6.59
N SER A 158 6.17 -7.50 7.64
CA SER A 158 6.27 -8.08 8.99
C SER A 158 5.36 -9.29 9.20
N LEU A 159 4.41 -9.54 8.28
CA LEU A 159 3.47 -10.65 8.35
C LEU A 159 3.98 -11.92 7.68
N LEU A 160 4.99 -11.80 6.81
CA LEU A 160 5.61 -12.95 6.15
C LEU A 160 6.50 -13.70 7.14
N GLU A 161 6.43 -15.03 7.14
CA GLU A 161 7.25 -15.89 8.01
C GLU A 161 8.75 -15.67 7.79
N ASP A 162 9.14 -15.38 6.54
CA ASP A 162 10.49 -14.97 6.16
C ASP A 162 10.47 -13.58 5.48
N PRO A 163 11.30 -12.62 5.93
CA PRO A 163 11.35 -11.29 5.35
C PRO A 163 11.93 -11.35 3.93
N GLY A 164 11.13 -11.01 2.93
CA GLY A 164 11.59 -11.04 1.54
C GLY A 164 10.46 -10.73 0.57
N TRP A 165 10.79 -10.05 -0.53
CA TRP A 165 9.81 -9.80 -1.58
C TRP A 165 9.41 -11.09 -2.29
N GLU A 166 10.36 -12.01 -2.42
CA GLU A 166 10.24 -13.34 -3.02
C GLU A 166 9.28 -14.28 -2.28
N ASN A 167 9.02 -14.07 -0.99
CA ASN A 167 8.06 -14.88 -0.22
C ASN A 167 6.62 -14.35 -0.36
N PHE A 168 6.46 -13.23 -1.04
CA PHE A 168 5.20 -12.50 -1.19
C PHE A 168 4.78 -12.35 -2.65
N ALA A 169 5.72 -12.08 -3.53
CA ALA A 169 5.45 -11.86 -4.93
C ALA A 169 5.07 -13.17 -5.62
N VAL A 170 3.91 -13.14 -6.27
CA VAL A 170 3.37 -14.24 -7.06
C VAL A 170 3.78 -14.11 -8.54
N GLU A 171 3.50 -15.15 -9.32
CA GLU A 171 3.77 -15.15 -10.76
C GLU A 171 3.01 -14.04 -11.50
N GLU A 172 3.49 -13.66 -12.69
CA GLU A 172 2.86 -12.61 -13.48
C GLU A 172 1.40 -12.95 -13.83
N GLY A 173 0.48 -12.06 -13.47
CA GLY A 173 -0.95 -12.25 -13.68
C GLY A 173 -1.69 -12.88 -12.50
N GLU A 174 -0.99 -13.39 -11.50
CA GLU A 174 -1.58 -13.81 -10.23
C GLU A 174 -1.73 -12.63 -9.26
N VAL A 175 -2.56 -12.81 -8.22
CA VAL A 175 -2.78 -11.80 -7.17
C VAL A 175 -2.32 -12.37 -5.84
N ALA A 176 -1.40 -11.68 -5.18
CA ALA A 176 -0.96 -12.02 -3.83
C ALA A 176 -2.07 -11.74 -2.81
N THR A 177 -2.42 -12.77 -2.03
CA THR A 177 -3.39 -12.75 -0.93
C THR A 177 -2.81 -13.39 0.34
N PRO A 178 -1.67 -12.88 0.86
CA PRO A 178 -0.93 -13.49 1.96
C PRO A 178 -1.65 -13.44 3.32
#